data_AF-A0A949JR01-F1
#
_entry.id   AF-A0A949JR01-F1
#
_cell.length_a   1.000
_cell.length_b   1.000
_cell.length_c   1.000
_cell.angle_alpha   90.00
_cell.angle_beta   90.00
_cell.angle_gamma   90.00
#
_symmetry.space_group_name_H-M   'P 1'
#
loop_
_entity.id
_entity.type
_entity.pdbx_description
1 polymer ?
#
loop_
_entity_poly.entity_id
_entity_poly.type
_entity_poly.pdbx_seq_one_letter_code
_entity_poly.pdbx_strand_id
1 'polypeptide(L)'
;MKVISRILFAVLIVAFSVSGLYAEKDESAGKVVVPDGYKLQTTCPVMGGEIDSTIYSDMYGQRVYFCCAMCVDKFNADPGKYFVKAAKEKVLFQNMQELCPVSGHPVSKDHFRYHNGMGLFFCSDKCAEKFDKAPEEVLKKIKDGVKKAEKKHEHSHDGESHDHKH
;
A
#
# COMPACT_ATOMS: atom_id res chain seq x y z
N MET A 1 3.04 -25.26 -76.21
CA MET A 1 3.81 -26.38 -75.67
C MET A 1 4.16 -26.06 -74.22
N LYS A 2 3.73 -26.93 -73.28
CA LYS A 2 4.20 -27.11 -71.88
C LYS A 2 4.12 -25.86 -70.96
N VAL A 3 3.45 -25.85 -69.81
CA VAL A 3 2.80 -26.88 -68.98
C VAL A 3 1.85 -26.15 -68.02
N ILE A 4 0.66 -26.71 -67.85
CA ILE A 4 -0.29 -26.39 -66.79
C ILE A 4 0.12 -27.23 -65.56
N SER A 5 0.29 -26.63 -64.39
CA SER A 5 0.34 -27.36 -63.11
C SER A 5 -0.17 -26.43 -61.99
N ARG A 6 -1.45 -26.53 -61.64
CA ARG A 6 -1.96 -27.13 -60.38
C ARG A 6 -1.35 -26.40 -59.17
N ILE A 7 -2.12 -25.67 -58.36
CA ILE A 7 -2.97 -26.21 -57.29
C ILE A 7 -3.90 -25.10 -56.76
N LEU A 8 -5.17 -25.46 -56.57
CA LEU A 8 -6.17 -24.74 -55.79
C LEU A 8 -5.80 -24.70 -54.29
N PHE A 9 -5.75 -23.52 -53.69
CA PHE A 9 -5.99 -23.27 -52.25
C PHE A 9 -6.59 -21.87 -52.15
N ALA A 10 -7.90 -21.71 -52.21
CA ALA A 10 -8.80 -21.78 -51.06
C ALA A 10 -8.44 -20.77 -49.94
N VAL A 11 -9.19 -19.66 -49.92
CA VAL A 11 -9.88 -19.13 -48.73
C VAL A 11 -9.02 -18.84 -47.49
N LEU A 12 -8.79 -17.54 -47.19
CA LEU A 12 -9.28 -16.90 -45.95
C LEU A 12 -8.82 -15.44 -45.85
N ILE A 13 -9.79 -14.54 -45.92
CA ILE A 13 -9.72 -13.22 -45.32
C ILE A 13 -9.46 -13.41 -43.82
N VAL A 14 -8.32 -12.98 -43.32
CA VAL A 14 -8.23 -12.48 -41.96
C VAL A 14 -7.37 -11.22 -41.98
N ALA A 15 -8.06 -10.08 -42.11
CA ALA A 15 -7.57 -8.81 -41.63
C ALA A 15 -7.34 -8.95 -40.12
N PHE A 16 -6.12 -9.32 -39.72
CA PHE A 16 -5.72 -9.24 -38.31
C PHE A 16 -4.95 -7.94 -38.13
N SER A 17 -5.71 -6.87 -37.92
CA SER A 17 -5.25 -5.70 -37.19
C SER A 17 -4.55 -6.19 -35.94
N VAL A 18 -3.22 -6.10 -35.88
CA VAL A 18 -2.46 -6.30 -34.64
C VAL A 18 -2.69 -5.06 -33.78
N SER A 19 -3.91 -4.98 -33.25
CA SER A 19 -4.32 -4.13 -32.16
C SER A 19 -4.41 -5.04 -30.93
N GLY A 20 -3.52 -4.82 -29.97
CA GLY A 20 -3.56 -5.50 -28.69
C GLY A 20 -2.48 -6.57 -28.55
N LEU A 21 -1.36 -6.16 -27.94
CA LEU A 21 -0.79 -6.75 -26.72
C LEU A 21 0.51 -6.00 -26.42
N TYR A 22 0.45 -4.67 -26.36
CA TYR A 22 1.29 -4.00 -25.37
C TYR A 22 0.61 -4.31 -24.05
N ALA A 23 1.24 -5.18 -23.26
CA ALA A 23 0.99 -5.20 -21.84
C ALA A 23 1.22 -3.77 -21.37
N GLU A 24 0.13 -3.05 -21.09
CA GLU A 24 0.17 -1.86 -20.25
C GLU A 24 0.78 -2.36 -18.95
N LYS A 25 2.09 -2.12 -18.81
CA LYS A 25 2.74 -2.15 -17.52
C LYS A 25 1.96 -1.11 -16.74
N ASP A 26 1.05 -1.61 -15.91
CA ASP A 26 0.25 -0.80 -15.02
C ASP A 26 1.23 -0.01 -14.13
N GLU A 27 1.55 1.20 -14.58
CA GLU A 27 2.25 2.23 -13.83
C GLU A 27 1.27 2.83 -12.80
N SER A 28 0.36 2.02 -12.24
CA SER A 28 -0.38 2.39 -11.04
C SER A 28 0.37 1.99 -9.75
N ALA A 29 1.65 1.61 -9.87
CA ALA A 29 2.60 1.72 -8.76
C ALA A 29 2.39 3.07 -8.07
N GLY A 30 1.87 3.00 -6.84
CA GLY A 30 1.05 4.03 -6.23
C GLY A 30 1.65 5.42 -6.33
N LYS A 31 0.91 6.34 -6.94
CA LYS A 31 1.17 7.77 -6.81
C LYS A 31 1.14 8.08 -5.31
N VAL A 32 2.31 8.19 -4.70
CA VAL A 32 2.44 8.60 -3.30
C VAL A 32 1.81 9.99 -3.22
N VAL A 33 0.65 10.08 -2.59
CA VAL A 33 0.00 11.38 -2.36
C VAL A 33 0.83 12.08 -1.30
N VAL A 34 1.71 12.96 -1.74
CA VAL A 34 2.44 13.89 -0.89
C VAL A 34 1.54 15.11 -0.73
N PRO A 35 1.02 15.41 0.48
CA PRO A 35 0.17 16.58 0.68
C PRO A 35 0.98 17.86 0.47
N ASP A 36 0.28 18.97 0.21
CA ASP A 36 0.94 20.27 -0.01
C ASP A 36 1.80 20.67 1.19
N GLY A 37 3.03 21.09 0.90
CA GLY A 37 4.01 21.49 1.91
C GLY A 37 4.78 20.33 2.55
N TYR A 38 4.58 19.09 2.11
CA TYR A 38 5.39 17.94 2.51
C TYR A 38 6.38 17.55 1.41
N LYS A 39 7.45 16.86 1.81
CA LYS A 39 8.45 16.32 0.89
C LYS A 39 8.77 14.88 1.27
N LEU A 40 9.14 14.08 0.28
CA LEU A 40 9.67 12.74 0.54
C LEU A 40 11.07 12.83 1.14
N GLN A 41 11.43 11.79 1.88
CA GLN A 41 12.75 11.63 2.42
C GLN A 41 13.81 11.57 1.30
N THR A 42 14.77 12.49 1.34
CA THR A 42 15.99 12.47 0.52
C THR A 42 17.26 12.42 1.37
N THR A 43 17.11 12.52 2.70
CA THR A 43 18.23 12.66 3.63
C THR A 43 18.05 11.71 4.81
N CYS A 44 19.16 11.15 5.30
CA CYS A 44 19.21 10.27 6.45
C CYS A 44 18.76 11.03 7.72
N PRO A 45 17.75 10.55 8.46
CA PRO A 45 17.21 11.26 9.62
C PRO A 45 18.18 11.26 10.81
N VAL A 46 19.13 10.31 10.83
CA VAL A 46 20.10 10.12 11.90
C VAL A 46 21.29 11.07 11.77
N MET A 47 21.93 11.12 10.60
CA MET A 47 23.19 11.83 10.40
C MET A 47 23.14 12.93 9.33
N GLY A 48 22.06 13.05 8.56
CA GLY A 48 21.92 14.11 7.55
C GLY A 48 22.63 13.83 6.21
N GLY A 49 23.23 12.66 6.01
CA GLY A 49 23.80 12.26 4.72
C GLY A 49 22.73 11.90 3.68
N GLU A 50 23.12 11.80 2.41
CA GLU A 50 22.24 11.32 1.33
C GLU A 50 21.81 9.87 1.57
N ILE A 51 20.56 9.54 1.23
CA ILE A 51 20.03 8.20 1.46
C ILE A 51 20.56 7.19 0.43
N ASP A 52 20.78 5.97 0.90
CA ASP A 52 20.95 4.79 0.06
C ASP A 52 19.64 3.98 0.11
N SER A 53 19.02 3.73 -1.05
CA SER A 53 17.75 3.02 -1.13
C SER A 53 17.85 1.53 -0.78
N THR A 54 19.07 0.99 -0.68
CA THR A 54 19.34 -0.39 -0.24
C THR A 54 19.46 -0.52 1.27
N ILE A 55 19.61 0.60 2.00
CA ILE A 55 19.78 0.61 3.45
C ILE A 55 18.53 1.23 4.08
N TYR A 56 17.68 0.39 4.65
CA TYR A 56 16.42 0.83 5.21
C TYR A 56 15.99 0.01 6.44
N SER A 57 15.02 0.57 7.16
CA SER A 57 14.31 -0.09 8.24
C SER A 57 12.82 0.20 8.09
N ASP A 58 12.02 -0.82 8.33
CA ASP A 58 10.58 -0.77 8.19
C ASP A 58 9.98 -0.59 9.60
N MET A 59 9.46 0.60 9.87
CA MET A 59 8.90 0.98 11.18
C MET A 59 7.55 1.66 11.01
N TYR A 60 6.57 1.24 11.81
CA TYR A 60 5.22 1.81 11.80
C TYR A 60 4.56 1.79 10.40
N GLY A 61 4.81 0.74 9.62
CA GLY A 61 4.32 0.63 8.23
C GLY A 61 4.95 1.63 7.27
N GLN A 62 6.03 2.30 7.67
CA GLN A 62 6.80 3.22 6.86
C GLN A 62 8.23 2.68 6.68
N ARG A 63 8.77 2.79 5.46
CA ARG A 63 10.17 2.53 5.16
C ARG A 63 10.97 3.81 5.34
N VAL A 64 11.98 3.72 6.20
CA VAL A 64 12.94 4.80 6.47
C VAL A 64 14.28 4.40 5.87
N TYR A 65 14.80 5.24 4.98
CA TYR A 65 16.08 5.03 4.32
C TYR A 65 17.23 5.67 5.09
N PHE A 66 18.44 5.15 4.93
CA PHE A 66 19.62 5.62 5.64
C PHE A 66 20.82 5.77 4.70
N CYS A 67 21.79 6.57 5.12
CA CYS A 67 23.04 6.75 4.38
C CYS A 67 24.05 5.62 4.66
N CYS A 68 23.89 4.86 5.75
CA CYS A 68 24.79 3.77 6.14
C CYS A 68 24.14 2.82 7.15
N ALA A 69 24.67 1.60 7.25
CA ALA A 69 24.14 0.55 8.13
C ALA A 69 24.12 0.94 9.62
N MET A 70 25.13 1.68 10.11
CA MET A 70 25.16 2.12 11.52
C MET A 70 23.99 3.05 11.90
N CYS A 71 23.37 3.72 10.93
CA CYS A 71 22.20 4.55 11.20
C CYS A 71 20.95 3.71 11.50
N VAL A 72 20.88 2.47 11.01
CA VAL A 72 19.76 1.55 11.26
C VAL A 72 19.64 1.26 12.75
N ASP A 73 20.73 0.88 13.41
CA ASP A 73 20.73 0.55 14.85
C ASP A 73 20.37 1.77 15.71
N LYS A 74 20.92 2.95 15.38
CA LYS A 74 20.59 4.20 16.06
C LYS A 74 19.11 4.56 15.92
N PHE A 75 18.56 4.36 14.73
CA PHE A 75 17.15 4.59 14.46
C PHE A 75 16.26 3.60 15.23
N ASN A 76 16.59 2.30 15.21
CA ASN A 76 15.80 1.27 15.86
C ASN A 76 15.78 1.40 17.39
N ALA A 77 16.80 2.01 18.00
CA ALA A 77 16.86 2.28 19.43
C ALA A 77 15.82 3.31 19.91
N ASP A 78 15.48 4.30 19.08
CA ASP A 78 14.47 5.32 19.37
C ASP A 78 13.84 5.85 18.08
N PRO A 79 12.98 5.06 17.41
CA PRO A 79 12.37 5.48 16.16
C PRO A 79 11.48 6.71 16.36
N GLY A 80 10.79 6.81 17.50
CA GLY A 80 9.87 7.90 17.82
C GLY A 80 10.52 9.28 17.70
N LYS A 81 11.75 9.42 18.21
CA LYS A 81 12.54 10.66 18.05
C LYS A 81 12.70 11.09 16.60
N TYR A 82 12.96 10.16 15.70
CA TYR A 82 13.20 10.47 14.28
C TYR A 82 11.90 10.78 13.53
N PHE A 83 10.79 10.12 13.88
CA PHE A 83 9.47 10.49 13.36
C PHE A 83 9.05 11.90 13.79
N VAL A 84 9.28 12.27 15.06
CA VAL A 84 9.01 13.63 15.55
C VAL A 84 9.86 14.67 14.81
N LYS A 85 11.14 14.36 14.54
CA LYS A 85 12.01 15.23 13.75
C LYS A 85 11.50 15.39 12.32
N ALA A 86 11.19 14.27 11.65
CA ALA A 86 10.66 14.28 10.28
C ALA A 86 9.35 15.08 10.19
N ALA A 87 8.46 14.94 11.19
CA ALA A 87 7.22 15.69 11.26
C ALA A 87 7.44 17.22 11.31
N LYS A 88 8.41 17.68 12.11
CA LYS A 88 8.79 19.10 12.21
C LYS A 88 9.35 19.63 10.88
N GLU A 89 10.07 18.79 10.15
CA GLU A 89 10.69 19.13 8.86
C GLU A 89 9.76 18.88 7.66
N LYS A 90 8.52 18.44 7.92
CA LYS A 90 7.52 18.03 6.92
C LYS A 90 8.06 16.98 5.93
N VAL A 91 8.89 16.07 6.43
CA VAL A 91 9.44 14.94 5.67
C VAL A 91 8.56 13.72 5.88
N LEU A 92 8.15 13.10 4.77
CA LEU A 92 7.45 11.82 4.73
C LEU A 92 8.43 10.68 4.48
N PHE A 93 8.32 9.64 5.29
CA PHE A 93 8.90 8.35 4.98
C PHE A 93 8.00 7.59 3.99
N GLN A 94 8.56 6.59 3.32
CA GLN A 94 7.81 5.86 2.29
C GLN A 94 6.75 4.98 2.96
N ASN A 95 5.48 5.16 2.59
CA ASN A 95 4.41 4.31 3.09
C ASN A 95 4.44 2.92 2.38
N MET A 96 4.38 1.83 3.15
CA MET A 96 4.32 0.45 2.64
C MET A 96 3.05 -0.31 3.03
N GLN A 97 2.02 0.39 3.50
CA GLN A 97 0.79 -0.24 3.95
C GLN A 97 0.09 -0.96 2.79
N GLU A 98 -0.12 -2.25 2.97
CA GLU A 98 -1.04 -3.04 2.13
C GLU A 98 -2.41 -3.17 2.80
N LEU A 99 -2.44 -3.17 4.13
CA LEU A 99 -3.64 -3.37 4.94
C LEU A 99 -3.97 -2.13 5.77
N CYS A 100 -5.27 -1.86 5.87
CA CYS A 100 -5.84 -0.80 6.66
C CYS A 100 -5.59 -1.09 8.15
N PRO A 101 -4.96 -0.16 8.89
CA PRO A 101 -4.57 -0.41 10.27
C PRO A 101 -5.76 -0.46 11.24
N VAL A 102 -6.94 -0.06 10.80
CA VAL A 102 -8.18 -0.09 11.59
C VAL A 102 -8.93 -1.40 11.41
N SER A 103 -9.05 -1.88 10.17
CA SER A 103 -9.91 -3.01 9.81
C SER A 103 -9.17 -4.26 9.36
N GLY A 104 -7.91 -4.17 8.93
CA GLY A 104 -7.16 -5.27 8.32
C GLY A 104 -7.59 -5.61 6.88
N HIS A 105 -8.43 -4.78 6.25
CA HIS A 105 -8.78 -4.90 4.82
C HIS A 105 -7.73 -4.22 3.93
N PRO A 106 -7.64 -4.55 2.63
CA PRO A 106 -6.76 -3.82 1.71
C PRO A 106 -7.01 -2.30 1.76
N VAL A 107 -5.94 -1.50 1.76
CA VAL A 107 -6.05 -0.03 1.75
C VAL A 107 -6.57 0.48 0.40
N SER A 108 -7.23 1.64 0.41
CA SER A 108 -7.47 2.45 -0.78
C SER A 108 -6.56 3.67 -0.76
N LYS A 109 -6.16 4.16 -1.94
CA LYS A 109 -5.36 5.38 -2.09
C LYS A 109 -6.18 6.65 -1.83
N ASP A 110 -7.51 6.54 -1.71
CA ASP A 110 -8.43 7.67 -1.59
C ASP A 110 -8.62 8.17 -0.15
N HIS A 111 -8.35 7.32 0.85
CA HIS A 111 -8.59 7.66 2.25
C HIS A 111 -7.25 7.80 2.98
N PHE A 112 -6.72 9.02 3.00
CA PHE A 112 -5.42 9.34 3.58
C PHE A 112 -5.54 10.20 4.84
N ARG A 113 -4.65 9.98 5.81
CA ARG A 113 -4.39 10.90 6.93
C ARG A 113 -2.89 11.08 7.12
N TYR A 114 -2.48 12.32 7.35
CA TYR A 114 -1.14 12.62 7.81
C TYR A 114 -1.12 12.78 9.32
N HIS A 115 -0.20 12.09 9.99
CA HIS A 115 -0.05 12.17 11.44
C HIS A 115 1.42 11.95 11.84
N ASN A 116 2.03 12.95 12.49
CA ASN A 116 3.38 12.83 13.08
C ASN A 116 4.46 12.28 12.13
N GLY A 117 4.52 12.76 10.89
CA GLY A 117 5.52 12.29 9.91
C GLY A 117 5.11 11.03 9.15
N MET A 118 3.97 10.42 9.51
CA MET A 118 3.43 9.23 8.85
C MET A 118 2.28 9.63 7.95
N GLY A 119 2.37 9.28 6.67
CA GLY A 119 1.20 9.20 5.81
C GLY A 119 0.52 7.85 6.03
N LEU A 120 -0.77 7.81 6.32
CA LEU A 120 -1.53 6.59 6.58
C LEU A 120 -2.70 6.46 5.60
N PHE A 121 -2.84 5.29 4.98
CA PHE A 121 -3.97 4.95 4.11
C PHE A 121 -4.98 4.06 4.83
N PHE A 122 -6.25 4.24 4.46
CA PHE A 122 -7.39 3.52 5.02
C PHE A 122 -8.21 2.90 3.90
N CYS A 123 -8.98 1.85 4.23
CA CYS A 123 -9.87 1.22 3.26
C CYS A 123 -11.17 2.01 3.04
N SER A 124 -11.49 2.98 3.92
CA SER A 124 -12.70 3.80 3.85
C SER A 124 -12.59 5.05 4.72
N ASP A 125 -13.41 6.07 4.43
CA ASP A 125 -13.53 7.28 5.26
C ASP A 125 -13.89 6.95 6.71
N LYS A 126 -14.77 5.97 6.92
CA LYS A 126 -15.13 5.50 8.26
C LYS A 126 -13.91 5.02 9.05
N CYS A 127 -12.94 4.39 8.40
CA CYS A 127 -11.70 3.97 9.06
C CYS A 127 -10.77 5.16 9.31
N ALA A 128 -10.70 6.11 8.37
CA ALA A 128 -9.94 7.34 8.56
C ALA A 128 -10.51 8.21 9.72
N GLU A 129 -11.84 8.32 9.84
CA GLU A 129 -12.50 9.00 10.96
C GLU A 129 -12.27 8.30 12.30
N LYS A 130 -12.24 6.95 12.33
CA LYS A 130 -11.87 6.19 13.52
C LYS A 130 -10.44 6.51 13.96
N PHE A 131 -9.53 6.65 13.00
CA PHE A 131 -8.18 7.10 13.27
C PHE A 131 -8.15 8.53 13.82
N ASP A 132 -8.91 9.46 13.24
CA ASP A 132 -8.97 10.86 13.71
C ASP A 132 -9.43 10.96 15.19
N LYS A 133 -10.30 10.03 15.63
CA LYS A 133 -10.81 9.97 17.01
C LYS A 133 -9.88 9.25 17.99
N ALA A 134 -9.10 8.29 17.51
CA ALA A 134 -8.28 7.41 18.35
C ALA A 134 -6.95 7.04 17.67
N PRO A 135 -6.07 8.02 17.37
CA PRO A 135 -4.86 7.76 16.59
C PRO A 135 -3.89 6.82 17.32
N GLU A 136 -3.69 7.01 18.62
CA GLU A 136 -2.77 6.20 19.43
C GLU A 136 -3.12 4.71 19.44
N GLU A 137 -4.43 4.36 19.45
CA GLU A 137 -4.88 2.96 19.40
C GLU A 137 -4.50 2.32 18.06
N VAL A 138 -4.70 3.04 16.96
CA VAL A 138 -4.38 2.58 15.61
C VAL A 138 -2.86 2.49 15.42
N LEU A 139 -2.11 3.48 15.91
CA LEU A 139 -0.65 3.44 15.89
C LEU A 139 -0.11 2.22 16.63
N LYS A 140 -0.68 1.86 17.78
CA LYS A 140 -0.32 0.63 18.49
C LYS A 140 -0.57 -0.63 17.62
N LYS A 141 -1.70 -0.73 16.93
CA LYS A 141 -1.99 -1.85 16.01
C LYS A 141 -0.96 -1.95 14.87
N ILE A 142 -0.46 -0.81 14.39
CA ILE A 142 0.60 -0.79 13.38
C ILE A 142 1.92 -1.32 13.96
N LYS A 143 2.27 -0.96 15.20
CA LYS A 143 3.46 -1.48 15.90
C LYS A 143 3.39 -2.98 16.11
N ASP A 144 2.23 -3.47 16.49
CA ASP A 144 2.00 -4.89 16.80
C ASP A 144 1.82 -5.73 15.52
N GLY A 145 1.79 -5.09 14.34
CA GLY A 145 1.58 -5.70 13.03
C GLY A 145 0.11 -5.82 12.65
N VAL A 146 -0.27 -5.25 11.51
CA VAL A 146 -1.63 -5.34 10.97
C VAL A 146 -1.85 -6.72 10.36
N LYS A 147 -2.68 -7.53 10.99
CA LYS A 147 -3.09 -8.84 10.44
C LYS A 147 -4.26 -8.64 9.48
N LYS A 148 -4.31 -9.44 8.42
CA LYS A 148 -5.45 -9.48 7.49
C LYS A 148 -6.71 -9.82 8.28
N ALA A 149 -7.81 -9.12 8.00
CA ALA A 149 -9.09 -9.46 8.61
C ALA A 149 -9.48 -10.88 8.17
N GLU A 150 -9.55 -11.82 9.10
CA GLU A 150 -10.22 -13.09 8.86
C GLU A 150 -11.72 -12.77 8.75
N LYS A 151 -12.38 -13.24 7.70
CA LYS A 151 -13.84 -13.18 7.59
C LYS A 151 -14.42 -13.95 8.77
N LYS A 152 -14.72 -13.27 9.89
CA LYS A 152 -15.75 -13.75 10.80
C LYS A 152 -17.05 -13.61 10.03
N HIS A 153 -17.49 -14.73 9.46
CA HIS A 153 -18.83 -14.87 8.94
C HIS A 153 -19.77 -14.84 10.15
N GLU A 154 -20.02 -13.65 10.67
CA GLU A 154 -21.06 -13.44 11.65
C GLU A 154 -22.37 -13.34 10.86
N HIS A 155 -22.95 -14.50 10.60
CA HIS A 155 -24.35 -14.59 10.22
C HIS A 155 -25.12 -14.81 11.53
N SER A 156 -25.63 -13.72 12.08
CA SER A 156 -26.69 -13.75 13.07
C SER A 156 -27.93 -13.10 12.45
N HIS A 157 -29.09 -13.64 12.85
CA HIS A 157 -30.45 -13.49 12.30
C HIS A 157 -30.71 -14.48 11.15
N ASP A 158 -31.72 -15.36 11.21
CA ASP A 158 -33.08 -15.18 11.72
C ASP A 158 -33.63 -16.46 12.40
N GLY A 159 -34.54 -16.30 13.36
CA GLY A 159 -35.29 -17.44 13.93
C GLY A 159 -36.42 -17.90 13.00
N GLU A 160 -36.71 -19.20 12.99
CA GLU A 160 -38.00 -19.73 12.57
C GLU A 160 -38.29 -20.98 13.43
N SER A 161 -39.50 -21.03 13.97
CA SER A 161 -40.03 -22.07 14.85
C SER A 161 -40.21 -23.40 14.14
N HIS A 162 -39.93 -24.52 14.81
CA HIS A 162 -40.65 -25.75 14.54
C HIS A 162 -41.01 -26.48 15.84
N ASP A 163 -42.27 -26.29 16.23
CA ASP A 163 -43.07 -27.24 16.99
C ASP A 163 -42.94 -28.64 16.39
N HIS A 164 -42.56 -29.64 17.19
CA HIS A 164 -43.01 -31.01 16.96
C HIS A 164 -43.34 -31.69 18.28
N LYS A 165 -44.62 -31.54 18.61
CA LYS A 165 -45.41 -32.48 19.40
C LYS A 165 -45.68 -33.71 18.53
N HIS A 166 -45.26 -34.90 18.96
CA HIS A 166 -46.01 -36.16 18.89
C HIS A 166 -45.27 -37.28 19.61
#